data_AF-A0A7W5CBH6-F1
#
_entry.id   AF-A0A7W5CBH6-F1
#
_cell.length_a   1.000
_cell.length_b   1.000
_cell.length_c   1.000
_cell.angle_alpha   90.00
_cell.angle_beta   90.00
_cell.angle_gamma   90.00
#
_symmetry.space_group_name_H-M   'P 1'
#
loop_
_entity.id
_entity.type
_entity.pdbx_description
1 polymer ?
#
loop_
_entity_poly.entity_id
_entity_poly.type
_entity_poly.pdbx_seq_one_letter_code
_entity_poly.pdbx_strand_id
1 'polypeptide(L)'
;MAKEKIVLAYSGGLDTSVILKWLKETYDAEIIAFTADIGQKDELDGLEAKALATGASKVYIDDLRDEFAKDFIYPMFQAGTLYEGQYLLGTSIARPLIAKRMVDIARAEGAAYIAHGATGKGNDQVRFELTAAALAPEIGVIAPWRLEAFREEFPGRAEMIAYAEKHNIPVTASAAKPYSTDRNLLHISFESGMLEDPWFDPSSEENESMYVLSVSPENAPDKAEYVELTFAEGNCTAINGKELSPLEVMDTLNELGGKHGIGRVDMVENRFVGMKSRGVYETPGGTILFTAHRKMESLTMDREVMHLRDSLIAKYSQLVYNGFWFAPERLALQALVTESQRNVSGVVRLKLYKGNVIGAGVQSPVSLYNPDIATMEADPSKAYDQGDATGFIRLNALRLKVSSAVSNK
;
A
#
# COMPACT_ATOMS: atom_id res chain seq x y z
N MET A 1 42.51 8.56 3.67
CA MET A 1 41.26 8.82 4.43
C MET A 1 40.34 7.65 4.16
N ALA A 2 39.49 7.25 5.13
CA ALA A 2 38.49 6.22 4.86
C ALA A 2 37.52 6.74 3.79
N LYS A 3 37.11 5.88 2.84
CA LYS A 3 36.13 6.26 1.82
C LYS A 3 34.78 6.51 2.47
N GLU A 4 34.01 7.45 1.93
CA GLU A 4 32.63 7.64 2.37
C GLU A 4 31.81 6.39 2.04
N LYS A 5 30.86 6.06 2.90
CA LYS A 5 29.93 4.94 2.71
C LYS A 5 28.56 5.46 2.32
N ILE A 6 27.94 4.81 1.33
CA ILE A 6 26.61 5.15 0.82
C ILE A 6 25.74 3.89 0.82
N VAL A 7 24.59 3.93 1.49
CA VAL A 7 23.60 2.83 1.45
C VAL A 7 22.62 3.07 0.30
N LEU A 8 22.68 2.22 -0.73
CA LEU A 8 21.83 2.30 -1.91
C LEU A 8 20.64 1.34 -1.81
N ALA A 9 19.42 1.84 -1.96
CA ALA A 9 18.26 1.02 -2.24
C ALA A 9 18.44 0.34 -3.60
N TYR A 10 18.63 -0.98 -3.57
CA TYR A 10 19.04 -1.78 -4.72
C TYR A 10 17.96 -2.83 -5.04
N SER A 11 17.49 -2.83 -6.28
CA SER A 11 16.46 -3.74 -6.79
C SER A 11 16.98 -4.72 -7.85
N GLY A 12 18.25 -4.60 -8.26
CA GLY A 12 18.78 -5.42 -9.35
C GLY A 12 18.35 -4.99 -10.75
N GLY A 13 17.47 -3.99 -10.87
CA GLY A 13 17.09 -3.41 -12.15
C GLY A 13 18.26 -2.72 -12.86
N LEU A 14 18.03 -2.33 -14.12
CA LEU A 14 18.99 -1.55 -14.91
C LEU A 14 19.41 -0.28 -14.16
N ASP A 15 18.43 0.52 -13.75
CA ASP A 15 18.64 1.81 -13.07
C ASP A 15 19.50 1.68 -11.82
N THR A 16 19.11 0.83 -10.87
CA THR A 16 19.84 0.69 -9.61
C THR A 16 21.21 0.04 -9.78
N SER A 17 21.43 -0.77 -10.82
CA SER A 17 22.75 -1.33 -11.15
C SER A 17 23.69 -0.29 -11.77
N VAL A 18 23.19 0.54 -12.69
CA VAL A 18 23.97 1.67 -13.23
C VAL A 18 24.27 2.69 -12.13
N ILE A 19 23.27 3.04 -11.30
CA ILE A 19 23.45 3.96 -10.18
C ILE A 19 24.49 3.44 -9.19
N LEU A 20 24.49 2.15 -8.87
CA LEU A 20 25.50 1.56 -7.98
C LEU A 20 26.91 1.82 -8.51
N LYS A 21 27.15 1.50 -9.77
CA LYS A 21 28.45 1.65 -10.42
C LYS A 21 28.84 3.13 -10.57
N TRP A 22 27.89 3.97 -10.96
CA TRP A 22 28.08 5.42 -11.11
C TRP A 22 28.42 6.08 -9.77
N LEU A 23 27.67 5.81 -8.69
CA LEU A 23 27.95 6.36 -7.36
C LEU A 23 29.37 6.01 -6.89
N LYS A 24 29.80 4.78 -7.14
CA LYS A 24 31.15 4.32 -6.82
C LYS A 24 32.22 5.11 -7.58
N GLU A 25 32.02 5.39 -8.87
CA GLU A 25 32.98 6.10 -9.71
C GLU A 25 32.97 7.61 -9.46
N THR A 26 31.80 8.21 -9.29
CA THR A 26 31.63 9.67 -9.11
C THR A 26 32.08 10.16 -7.75
N TYR A 27 31.78 9.40 -6.68
CA TYR A 27 32.07 9.81 -5.30
C TYR A 27 33.31 9.14 -4.69
N ASP A 28 33.97 8.23 -5.44
CA ASP A 28 35.03 7.35 -4.90
C ASP A 28 34.63 6.70 -3.55
N ALA A 29 33.39 6.23 -3.47
CA ALA A 29 32.73 5.78 -2.25
C ALA A 29 32.57 4.25 -2.15
N GLU A 30 32.45 3.75 -0.92
CA GLU A 30 32.02 2.39 -0.61
C GLU A 30 30.49 2.31 -0.70
N ILE A 31 29.98 1.57 -1.69
CA ILE A 31 28.54 1.40 -1.87
C ILE A 31 28.08 0.15 -1.14
N ILE A 32 27.09 0.29 -0.25
CA ILE A 32 26.42 -0.78 0.45
C ILE A 32 25.06 -0.96 -0.23
N ALA A 33 24.87 -2.07 -0.94
CA ALA A 33 23.60 -2.36 -1.59
C ALA A 33 22.61 -2.92 -0.55
N PHE A 34 21.40 -2.39 -0.51
CA PHE A 34 20.33 -2.87 0.35
C PHE A 34 19.09 -3.22 -0.45
N THR A 35 18.61 -4.44 -0.29
CA THR A 35 17.33 -4.91 -0.81
C THR A 35 16.43 -5.31 0.36
N ALA A 36 15.24 -4.73 0.40
CA ALA A 36 14.20 -5.14 1.33
C ALA A 36 13.36 -6.25 0.68
N ASP A 37 13.36 -7.47 1.22
CA ASP A 37 12.34 -8.44 0.87
C ASP A 37 11.04 -8.05 1.59
N ILE A 38 10.09 -7.56 0.81
CA ILE A 38 8.76 -7.15 1.24
C ILE A 38 7.70 -7.88 0.41
N GLY A 39 8.00 -9.06 -0.13
CA GLY A 39 7.04 -9.93 -0.81
C GLY A 39 7.08 -9.90 -2.34
N GLN A 40 8.15 -9.39 -2.95
CA GLN A 40 8.32 -9.36 -4.42
C GLN A 40 8.61 -10.74 -5.05
N LYS A 41 8.87 -11.78 -4.25
CA LYS A 41 9.15 -13.17 -4.67
C LYS A 41 10.43 -13.31 -5.50
N ASP A 42 10.34 -13.83 -6.72
CA ASP A 42 11.47 -14.31 -7.55
C ASP A 42 12.48 -13.22 -7.96
N GLU A 43 12.22 -11.95 -7.65
CA GLU A 43 13.11 -10.82 -7.95
C GLU A 43 14.40 -10.81 -7.11
N LEU A 44 14.53 -11.69 -6.10
CA LEU A 44 15.68 -11.75 -5.19
C LEU A 44 16.79 -12.72 -5.63
N ASP A 45 16.50 -13.61 -6.57
CA ASP A 45 17.42 -14.69 -6.95
C ASP A 45 18.68 -14.14 -7.66
N GLY A 46 19.85 -14.50 -7.15
CA GLY A 46 21.15 -14.08 -7.69
C GLY A 46 21.49 -12.59 -7.46
N LEU A 47 20.66 -11.86 -6.70
CA LEU A 47 20.79 -10.42 -6.52
C LEU A 47 22.06 -10.02 -5.78
N GLU A 48 22.47 -10.78 -4.76
CA GLU A 48 23.70 -10.52 -4.01
C GLU A 48 24.94 -10.64 -4.90
N ALA A 49 25.05 -11.76 -5.64
CA ALA A 49 26.17 -11.99 -6.55
C ALA A 49 26.25 -10.89 -7.61
N LYS A 50 25.10 -10.46 -8.14
CA LYS A 50 25.00 -9.35 -9.09
C LYS A 50 25.44 -8.01 -8.48
N ALA A 51 24.98 -7.67 -7.27
CA ALA A 51 25.36 -6.42 -6.59
C ALA A 51 26.87 -6.35 -6.34
N LEU A 52 27.47 -7.44 -5.86
CA LEU A 52 28.91 -7.56 -5.64
C LEU A 52 29.70 -7.44 -6.94
N ALA A 53 29.28 -8.15 -8.00
CA ALA A 53 29.90 -8.08 -9.32
C ALA A 53 29.82 -6.67 -9.94
N THR A 54 28.72 -5.96 -9.69
CA THR A 54 28.53 -4.57 -10.13
C THR A 54 29.44 -3.60 -9.37
N GLY A 55 29.82 -3.94 -8.13
CA GLY A 55 30.83 -3.22 -7.36
C GLY A 55 30.43 -2.87 -5.94
N ALA A 56 29.36 -3.44 -5.39
CA ALA A 56 29.00 -3.26 -3.98
C ALA A 56 30.14 -3.72 -3.07
N SER A 57 30.41 -2.96 -2.02
CA SER A 57 31.34 -3.34 -0.95
C SER A 57 30.69 -4.33 0.03
N LYS A 58 29.38 -4.25 0.19
CA LYS A 58 28.56 -5.09 1.06
C LYS A 58 27.12 -5.12 0.54
N VAL A 59 26.41 -6.22 0.80
CA VAL A 59 25.02 -6.39 0.43
C VAL A 59 24.21 -6.77 1.67
N TYR A 60 23.04 -6.15 1.83
CA TYR A 60 22.01 -6.52 2.78
C TYR A 60 20.77 -6.94 2.00
N ILE A 61 20.27 -8.16 2.25
CA ILE A 61 18.97 -8.63 1.76
C ILE A 61 18.20 -9.04 3.00
N ASP A 62 17.35 -8.13 3.50
CA ASP A 62 16.65 -8.35 4.76
C ASP A 62 15.19 -8.71 4.51
N ASP A 63 14.72 -9.77 5.15
CA ASP A 63 13.30 -10.15 5.18
C ASP A 63 12.52 -9.24 6.11
N LEU A 64 11.69 -8.38 5.53
CA LEU A 64 10.86 -7.41 6.22
C LEU A 64 9.36 -7.70 6.02
N ARG A 65 8.99 -8.88 5.51
CA ARG A 65 7.60 -9.20 5.13
C ARG A 65 6.64 -9.20 6.31
N ASP A 66 7.05 -9.77 7.43
CA ASP A 66 6.21 -9.81 8.65
C ASP A 66 6.05 -8.41 9.26
N GLU A 67 7.14 -7.63 9.37
CA GLU A 67 7.08 -6.22 9.80
C GLU A 67 6.19 -5.41 8.86
N PHE A 68 6.29 -5.63 7.54
CA PHE A 68 5.47 -4.92 6.57
C PHE A 68 3.98 -5.19 6.75
N ALA A 69 3.59 -6.46 6.92
CA ALA A 69 2.20 -6.82 7.18
C ALA A 69 1.69 -6.23 8.51
N LYS A 70 2.45 -6.45 9.59
CA LYS A 70 2.04 -6.15 10.95
C LYS A 70 2.07 -4.67 11.31
N ASP A 71 3.16 -3.98 10.96
CA ASP A 71 3.45 -2.63 11.47
C ASP A 71 3.13 -1.53 10.45
N PHE A 72 2.83 -1.88 9.20
CA PHE A 72 2.51 -0.94 8.13
C PHE A 72 1.14 -1.20 7.49
N ILE A 73 0.90 -2.39 6.93
CA ILE A 73 -0.37 -2.70 6.24
C ILE A 73 -1.55 -2.66 7.23
N TYR A 74 -1.45 -3.37 8.36
CA TYR A 74 -2.55 -3.45 9.33
C TYR A 74 -2.94 -2.09 9.92
N PRO A 75 -2.01 -1.27 10.46
CA PRO A 75 -2.35 0.05 10.98
C PRO A 75 -2.96 0.98 9.91
N MET A 76 -2.46 0.90 8.67
CA MET A 76 -3.01 1.64 7.55
C MET A 76 -4.46 1.20 7.24
N PHE A 77 -4.72 -0.11 7.21
CA PHE A 77 -6.04 -0.66 6.91
C PHE A 77 -7.06 -0.39 8.01
N GLN A 78 -6.65 -0.41 9.28
CA GLN A 78 -7.48 0.02 10.41
C GLN A 78 -8.02 1.45 10.22
N ALA A 79 -7.24 2.33 9.60
CA ALA A 79 -7.65 3.69 9.30
C ALA A 79 -8.67 3.79 8.15
N GLY A 80 -8.97 2.69 7.44
CA GLY A 80 -9.91 2.67 6.32
C GLY A 80 -9.38 3.36 5.07
N THR A 81 -8.06 3.41 4.87
CA THR A 81 -7.44 4.23 3.81
C THR A 81 -7.80 3.78 2.41
N LEU A 82 -8.12 4.76 1.56
CA LEU A 82 -8.39 4.58 0.14
C LEU A 82 -8.11 5.91 -0.58
N TYR A 83 -7.03 5.96 -1.36
CA TYR A 83 -6.64 7.18 -2.07
C TYR A 83 -7.51 7.41 -3.30
N GLU A 84 -8.08 8.61 -3.38
CA GLU A 84 -9.00 9.05 -4.44
C GLU A 84 -10.14 8.04 -4.74
N GLY A 85 -10.54 7.28 -3.71
CA GLY A 85 -11.65 6.33 -3.78
C GLY A 85 -11.33 4.99 -4.45
N GLN A 86 -10.08 4.72 -4.85
CA GLN A 86 -9.74 3.47 -5.56
C GLN A 86 -8.41 2.82 -5.15
N TYR A 87 -7.38 3.60 -4.83
CA TYR A 87 -6.03 3.06 -4.59
C TYR A 87 -5.77 2.70 -3.13
N LEU A 88 -5.38 1.43 -2.89
CA LEU A 88 -5.07 0.87 -1.58
C LEU A 88 -3.61 1.09 -1.14
N LEU A 89 -2.92 2.07 -1.73
CA LEU A 89 -1.66 2.62 -1.23
C LEU A 89 -0.45 1.67 -1.23
N GLY A 90 -0.51 0.53 -1.94
CA GLY A 90 0.47 -0.55 -1.81
C GLY A 90 1.94 -0.18 -2.03
N THR A 91 2.25 0.67 -3.01
CA THR A 91 3.62 1.18 -3.22
C THR A 91 3.97 2.20 -2.15
N SER A 92 3.03 3.12 -1.86
CA SER A 92 3.28 4.23 -0.94
C SER A 92 3.60 3.78 0.49
N ILE A 93 2.94 2.72 0.97
CA ILE A 93 3.12 2.20 2.32
C ILE A 93 4.40 1.38 2.49
N ALA A 94 4.94 0.80 1.41
CA ALA A 94 6.20 0.06 1.45
C ALA A 94 7.41 0.98 1.68
N ARG A 95 7.41 2.17 1.07
CA ARG A 95 8.56 3.09 1.07
C ARG A 95 9.05 3.52 2.46
N PRO A 96 8.18 3.87 3.43
CA PRO A 96 8.66 4.22 4.76
C PRO A 96 9.36 3.06 5.49
N LEU A 97 8.97 1.80 5.25
CA LEU A 97 9.67 0.64 5.81
C LEU A 97 11.06 0.47 5.19
N ILE A 98 11.15 0.54 3.86
CA ILE A 98 12.44 0.43 3.16
C ILE A 98 13.38 1.55 3.62
N ALA A 99 12.91 2.80 3.65
CA ALA A 99 13.69 3.95 4.07
C ALA A 99 14.10 3.88 5.55
N LYS A 100 13.22 3.42 6.43
CA LYS A 100 13.55 3.13 7.84
C LYS A 100 14.72 2.16 7.93
N ARG A 101 14.68 1.04 7.20
CA ARG A 101 15.75 0.05 7.24
C ARG A 101 17.06 0.56 6.62
N MET A 102 16.99 1.38 5.57
CA MET A 102 18.17 2.06 5.02
C MET A 102 18.87 2.94 6.06
N VAL A 103 18.10 3.70 6.84
CA VAL A 103 18.61 4.53 7.94
C VAL A 103 19.27 3.67 9.02
N ASP A 104 18.65 2.55 9.39
CA ASP A 104 19.21 1.63 10.39
C ASP A 104 20.56 1.04 9.92
N ILE A 105 20.65 0.63 8.65
CA ILE A 105 21.89 0.13 8.04
C ILE A 105 22.94 1.24 7.99
N ALA A 106 22.56 2.44 7.56
CA ALA A 106 23.48 3.57 7.47
C ALA A 106 24.10 3.91 8.83
N ARG A 107 23.31 3.92 9.90
CA ARG A 107 23.81 4.10 11.28
C ARG A 107 24.73 2.96 11.71
N ALA A 108 24.36 1.72 11.46
CA ALA A 108 25.16 0.55 11.83
C ALA A 108 26.52 0.52 11.10
N GLU A 109 26.56 1.01 9.86
CA GLU A 109 27.75 1.00 9.00
C GLU A 109 28.60 2.27 9.10
N GLY A 110 28.09 3.31 9.76
CA GLY A 110 28.68 4.64 9.77
C GLY A 110 28.64 5.32 8.40
N ALA A 111 27.60 5.06 7.61
CA ALA A 111 27.38 5.69 6.32
C ALA A 111 26.80 7.10 6.49
N ALA A 112 27.41 8.07 5.80
CA ALA A 112 26.96 9.46 5.83
C ALA A 112 25.77 9.71 4.90
N TYR A 113 25.55 8.81 3.93
CA TYR A 113 24.53 8.99 2.90
C TYR A 113 23.70 7.73 2.67
N ILE A 114 22.45 7.95 2.28
CA ILE A 114 21.62 6.98 1.58
C ILE A 114 21.42 7.42 0.12
N ALA A 115 21.14 6.46 -0.77
CA ALA A 115 20.82 6.73 -2.17
C ALA A 115 19.65 5.88 -2.66
N HIS A 116 18.89 6.40 -3.62
CA HIS A 116 17.77 5.67 -4.23
C HIS A 116 17.64 5.95 -5.74
N GLY A 117 17.02 5.02 -6.46
CA GLY A 117 16.76 5.11 -7.90
C GLY A 117 15.44 5.78 -8.29
N ALA A 118 14.68 6.37 -7.37
CA ALA A 118 13.42 7.02 -7.71
C ALA A 118 13.62 8.24 -8.65
N THR A 119 12.77 8.39 -9.66
CA THR A 119 12.84 9.48 -10.64
C THR A 119 12.33 10.80 -10.06
N GLY A 120 12.77 11.93 -10.65
CA GLY A 120 12.31 13.27 -10.27
C GLY A 120 10.84 13.58 -10.55
N LYS A 121 10.09 12.66 -11.19
CA LYS A 121 8.66 12.80 -11.52
C LYS A 121 7.74 11.93 -10.66
N GLY A 122 8.30 11.00 -9.89
CA GLY A 122 7.53 10.05 -9.07
C GLY A 122 7.28 10.58 -7.66
N ASN A 123 6.35 9.94 -6.94
CA ASN A 123 6.13 10.21 -5.52
C ASN A 123 7.20 9.56 -4.62
N ASP A 124 7.86 8.50 -5.09
CA ASP A 124 8.77 7.70 -4.26
C ASP A 124 10.00 8.47 -3.78
N GLN A 125 10.53 9.41 -4.57
CA GLN A 125 11.58 10.32 -4.12
C GLN A 125 11.19 11.03 -2.81
N VAL A 126 9.94 11.50 -2.73
CA VAL A 126 9.42 12.22 -1.56
C VAL A 126 9.27 11.27 -0.38
N ARG A 127 8.78 10.05 -0.61
CA ARG A 127 8.52 9.06 0.44
C ARG A 127 9.81 8.58 1.10
N PHE A 128 10.85 8.29 0.30
CA PHE A 128 12.17 7.93 0.82
C PHE A 128 12.79 9.09 1.61
N GLU A 129 12.83 10.28 1.01
CA GLU A 129 13.53 11.43 1.59
C GLU A 129 12.83 11.99 2.83
N LEU A 130 11.51 12.09 2.85
CA LEU A 130 10.78 12.54 4.04
C LEU A 130 10.92 11.55 5.20
N THR A 131 10.97 10.24 4.90
CA THR A 131 11.23 9.23 5.92
C THR A 131 12.64 9.37 6.49
N ALA A 132 13.65 9.50 5.63
CA ALA A 132 15.03 9.70 6.06
C ALA A 132 15.18 10.99 6.90
N ALA A 133 14.59 12.10 6.44
CA ALA A 133 14.60 13.37 7.16
C ALA A 133 13.90 13.29 8.53
N ALA A 134 12.83 12.49 8.65
CA ALA A 134 12.12 12.30 9.92
C ALA A 134 12.89 11.41 10.91
N LEU A 135 13.61 10.40 10.42
CA LEU A 135 14.27 9.40 11.26
C LEU A 135 15.74 9.70 11.55
N ALA A 136 16.44 10.35 10.62
CA ALA A 136 17.87 10.61 10.65
C ALA A 136 18.23 11.85 9.79
N PRO A 137 17.86 13.07 10.24
CA PRO A 137 18.14 14.31 9.50
C PRO A 137 19.64 14.57 9.27
N GLU A 138 20.52 13.89 10.02
CA GLU A 138 21.97 13.93 9.85
C GLU A 138 22.48 13.14 8.62
N ILE A 139 21.69 12.21 8.09
CA ILE A 139 22.06 11.38 6.93
C ILE A 139 21.70 12.14 5.65
N GLY A 140 22.69 12.36 4.78
CA GLY A 140 22.45 12.97 3.48
C GLY A 140 21.75 12.02 2.50
N VAL A 141 21.03 12.56 1.54
CA VAL A 141 20.38 11.77 0.48
C VAL A 141 20.98 12.11 -0.88
N ILE A 142 21.38 11.08 -1.62
CA ILE A 142 21.82 11.20 -3.02
C ILE A 142 20.72 10.62 -3.91
N ALA A 143 20.13 11.47 -4.75
CA ALA A 143 19.09 11.09 -5.71
C ALA A 143 19.59 11.34 -7.15
N PRO A 144 20.27 10.37 -7.78
CA PRO A 144 20.95 10.57 -9.07
C PRO A 144 20.05 11.17 -10.16
N TRP A 145 18.81 10.71 -10.29
CA TRP A 145 17.85 11.23 -11.27
C TRP A 145 17.50 12.71 -11.14
N ARG A 146 17.88 13.38 -10.05
CA ARG A 146 17.72 14.84 -9.87
C ARG A 146 19.02 15.61 -10.05
N LEU A 147 20.15 14.93 -10.17
CA LEU A 147 21.44 15.54 -10.48
C LEU A 147 21.53 15.78 -11.98
N GLU A 148 21.94 17.00 -12.36
CA GLU A 148 22.14 17.37 -13.76
C GLU A 148 23.19 16.48 -14.43
N ALA A 149 24.36 16.31 -13.79
CA ALA A 149 25.44 15.46 -14.29
C ALA A 149 25.00 14.02 -14.61
N PHE A 150 24.16 13.41 -13.75
CA PHE A 150 23.64 12.06 -14.00
C PHE A 150 22.69 12.03 -15.21
N ARG A 151 21.81 13.03 -15.35
CA ARG A 151 20.87 13.10 -16.48
C ARG A 151 21.53 13.45 -17.80
N GLU A 152 22.62 14.21 -17.78
CA GLU A 152 23.43 14.48 -18.97
C GLU A 152 24.15 13.22 -19.46
N GLU A 153 24.66 12.41 -18.54
CA GLU A 153 25.31 11.13 -18.85
C GLU A 153 24.28 10.04 -19.26
N PHE A 154 23.10 10.04 -18.63
CA PHE A 154 22.03 9.08 -18.86
C PHE A 154 20.70 9.77 -19.19
N PRO A 155 20.57 10.38 -20.39
CA PRO A 155 19.33 11.02 -20.82
C PRO A 155 18.20 10.01 -21.08
N GLY A 156 18.54 8.75 -21.31
CA GLY A 156 17.58 7.68 -21.53
C GLY A 156 18.13 6.28 -21.25
N ARG A 157 17.27 5.29 -21.52
CA ARG A 157 17.56 3.88 -21.26
C ARG A 157 18.67 3.33 -22.14
N ALA A 158 18.84 3.87 -23.36
CA ALA A 158 19.86 3.40 -24.31
C ALA A 158 21.27 3.64 -23.76
N GLU A 159 21.52 4.81 -23.19
CA GLU A 159 22.81 5.20 -22.59
C GLU A 159 23.10 4.36 -21.34
N MET A 160 22.08 4.09 -20.52
CA MET A 160 22.22 3.19 -19.37
C MET A 160 22.58 1.76 -19.77
N ILE A 161 22.00 1.24 -20.87
CA ILE A 161 22.34 -0.07 -21.41
C ILE A 161 23.78 -0.08 -21.91
N ALA A 162 24.20 0.93 -22.69
CA ALA A 162 25.57 1.04 -23.18
C ALA A 162 26.59 1.14 -22.02
N TYR A 163 26.25 1.85 -20.95
CA TYR A 163 27.06 1.90 -19.74
C TYR A 163 27.13 0.54 -19.03
N ALA A 164 25.99 -0.15 -18.90
CA ALA A 164 25.96 -1.50 -18.35
C ALA A 164 26.85 -2.47 -19.14
N GLU A 165 26.78 -2.45 -20.48
CA GLU A 165 27.63 -3.25 -21.36
C GLU A 165 29.11 -2.91 -21.20
N LYS A 166 29.46 -1.62 -21.25
CA LYS A 166 30.84 -1.13 -21.07
C LYS A 166 31.46 -1.60 -19.75
N HIS A 167 30.65 -1.68 -18.70
CA HIS A 167 31.08 -2.07 -17.36
C HIS A 167 30.80 -3.54 -17.02
N ASN A 168 30.38 -4.36 -18.01
CA ASN A 168 30.03 -5.77 -17.85
C ASN A 168 29.00 -6.02 -16.73
N ILE A 169 28.04 -5.12 -16.56
CA ILE A 169 26.96 -5.23 -15.58
C ILE A 169 25.90 -6.18 -16.16
N PRO A 170 25.61 -7.31 -15.51
CA PRO A 170 24.64 -8.27 -16.02
C PRO A 170 23.22 -7.72 -15.86
N VAL A 171 22.65 -7.16 -16.94
CA VAL A 171 21.28 -6.64 -16.98
C VAL A 171 20.40 -7.52 -17.85
N THR A 172 19.24 -7.92 -17.31
CA THR A 172 18.19 -8.70 -18.01
C THR A 172 17.24 -7.82 -18.82
N ALA A 173 17.54 -6.52 -18.92
CA ALA A 173 16.70 -5.52 -19.56
C ALA A 173 16.55 -5.79 -21.07
N SER A 174 15.57 -6.61 -21.45
CA SER A 174 15.11 -6.70 -22.83
C SER A 174 14.21 -5.51 -23.16
N ALA A 175 14.15 -5.11 -24.43
CA ALA A 175 13.22 -4.10 -24.93
C ALA A 175 11.73 -4.56 -24.87
N ALA A 176 11.44 -5.74 -24.32
CA ALA A 176 10.17 -6.44 -24.50
C ALA A 176 9.06 -6.05 -23.51
N LYS A 177 9.38 -5.40 -22.37
CA LYS A 177 8.35 -4.93 -21.41
C LYS A 177 8.22 -3.40 -21.52
N PRO A 178 7.13 -2.88 -22.12
CA PRO A 178 6.97 -1.46 -22.39
C PRO A 178 6.47 -0.65 -21.18
N TYR A 179 6.28 -1.26 -20.02
CA TYR A 179 5.79 -0.62 -18.79
C TYR A 179 6.69 -0.94 -17.58
N SER A 180 6.63 -0.09 -16.56
CA SER A 180 7.31 -0.25 -15.27
C SER A 180 6.44 -1.02 -14.30
N THR A 181 7.05 -1.84 -13.44
CA THR A 181 6.35 -2.63 -12.42
C THR A 181 7.00 -2.46 -11.05
N ASP A 182 6.16 -2.46 -10.01
CA ASP A 182 6.61 -2.46 -8.60
C ASP A 182 5.72 -3.38 -7.77
N ARG A 183 6.30 -4.50 -7.31
CA ARG A 183 5.60 -5.57 -6.60
C ARG A 183 6.04 -5.61 -5.15
N ASN A 184 5.09 -5.88 -4.26
CA ASN A 184 5.33 -6.24 -2.87
C ASN A 184 4.20 -7.17 -2.36
N LEU A 185 4.19 -7.45 -1.06
CA LEU A 185 3.21 -8.30 -0.39
C LEU A 185 1.78 -7.80 -0.53
N LEU A 186 1.56 -6.49 -0.56
CA LEU A 186 0.22 -5.91 -0.64
C LEU A 186 -0.28 -5.87 -2.08
N HIS A 187 0.57 -5.47 -3.03
CA HIS A 187 0.12 -5.21 -4.40
C HIS A 187 1.21 -5.39 -5.47
N ILE A 188 0.81 -5.25 -6.73
CA ILE A 188 1.70 -4.82 -7.81
C ILE A 188 1.08 -3.62 -8.54
N SER A 189 1.91 -2.68 -8.97
CA SER A 189 1.52 -1.57 -9.84
C SER A 189 2.19 -1.66 -11.21
N PHE A 190 1.48 -1.17 -12.23
CA PHE A 190 1.94 -1.03 -13.61
C PHE A 190 1.76 0.42 -14.07
N GLU A 191 2.80 1.01 -14.66
CA GLU A 191 2.76 2.38 -15.17
C GLU A 191 3.68 2.58 -16.39
N SER A 192 3.56 3.75 -17.04
CA SER A 192 4.36 4.17 -18.21
C SER A 192 4.11 3.38 -19.51
N GLY A 193 4.70 3.88 -20.60
CA GLY A 193 4.59 3.30 -21.94
C GLY A 193 3.16 3.31 -22.46
N MET A 194 2.64 2.15 -22.87
CA MET A 194 1.26 2.04 -23.38
C MET A 194 0.19 2.49 -22.38
N LEU A 195 0.47 2.39 -21.07
CA LEU A 195 -0.46 2.81 -20.03
C LEU A 195 -0.54 4.34 -19.86
N GLU A 196 0.29 5.12 -20.57
CA GLU A 196 0.21 6.58 -20.55
C GLU A 196 -0.98 7.10 -21.38
N ASP A 197 -1.46 6.33 -22.36
CA ASP A 197 -2.69 6.64 -23.07
C ASP A 197 -3.88 6.19 -22.21
N PRO A 198 -4.70 7.12 -21.66
CA PRO A 198 -5.84 6.74 -20.82
C PRO A 198 -6.96 6.01 -21.57
N TRP A 199 -6.91 5.93 -22.90
CA TRP A 199 -7.88 5.18 -23.71
C TRP A 199 -7.46 3.73 -23.98
N PHE A 200 -6.20 3.38 -23.74
CA PHE A 200 -5.71 2.01 -23.86
C PHE A 200 -6.46 1.08 -22.89
N ASP A 201 -6.89 -0.10 -23.34
CA ASP A 201 -7.60 -1.09 -22.51
C ASP A 201 -6.62 -2.14 -21.94
N PRO A 202 -6.20 -2.00 -20.67
CA PRO A 202 -5.31 -2.97 -20.05
C PRO A 202 -6.02 -4.27 -19.71
N SER A 203 -7.36 -4.35 -19.79
CA SER A 203 -8.14 -5.54 -19.41
C SER A 203 -8.37 -6.52 -20.57
N SER A 204 -8.01 -6.14 -21.79
CA SER A 204 -8.16 -6.98 -22.98
C SER A 204 -7.34 -8.28 -22.88
N GLU A 205 -7.79 -9.32 -23.60
CA GLU A 205 -7.15 -10.65 -23.64
C GLU A 205 -5.66 -10.56 -24.05
N GLU A 206 -5.33 -9.68 -24.99
CA GLU A 206 -3.96 -9.44 -25.46
C GLU A 206 -3.01 -8.94 -24.35
N ASN A 207 -3.58 -8.29 -23.33
CA ASN A 207 -2.85 -7.71 -22.21
C ASN A 207 -2.94 -8.56 -20.93
N GLU A 208 -3.54 -9.75 -20.97
CA GLU A 208 -3.74 -10.58 -19.78
C GLU A 208 -2.41 -10.92 -19.08
N SER A 209 -1.33 -11.12 -19.86
CA SER A 209 0.02 -11.39 -19.35
C SER A 209 0.64 -10.28 -18.49
N MET A 210 0.07 -9.06 -18.53
CA MET A 210 0.46 -7.98 -17.64
C MET A 210 0.12 -8.30 -16.18
N TYR A 211 -1.04 -8.91 -15.94
CA TYR A 211 -1.50 -9.24 -14.59
C TYR A 211 -0.83 -10.51 -14.10
N VAL A 212 -0.12 -10.41 -12.99
CA VAL A 212 0.72 -11.51 -12.46
C VAL A 212 0.26 -11.98 -11.08
N LEU A 213 -0.61 -11.21 -10.40
CA LEU A 213 -1.16 -11.61 -9.10
C LEU A 213 -2.55 -12.23 -9.21
N SER A 214 -3.28 -11.98 -10.29
CA SER A 214 -4.67 -12.40 -10.43
C SER A 214 -5.00 -12.89 -11.84
N VAL A 215 -5.93 -13.84 -11.95
CA VAL A 215 -6.55 -14.18 -13.24
C VAL A 215 -7.55 -13.10 -13.65
N SER A 216 -7.94 -13.04 -14.94
CA SER A 216 -9.05 -12.17 -15.33
C SER A 216 -10.36 -12.60 -14.63
N PRO A 217 -11.28 -11.69 -14.29
CA PRO A 217 -12.59 -12.06 -13.76
C PRO A 217 -13.37 -13.03 -14.66
N GLU A 218 -13.13 -12.98 -15.97
CA GLU A 218 -13.72 -13.88 -16.95
C GLU A 218 -13.19 -15.31 -16.81
N ASN A 219 -11.88 -15.46 -16.57
CA ASN A 219 -11.19 -16.74 -16.36
C ASN A 219 -11.25 -17.25 -14.91
N ALA A 220 -11.77 -16.45 -13.97
CA ALA A 220 -11.97 -16.86 -12.58
C ALA A 220 -13.03 -17.98 -12.46
N PRO A 221 -12.95 -18.84 -11.42
CA PRO A 221 -13.85 -19.98 -11.25
C PRO A 221 -15.34 -19.63 -11.32
N ASP A 222 -16.14 -20.45 -12.01
CA ASP A 222 -17.61 -20.30 -12.09
C ASP A 222 -18.33 -20.67 -10.78
N LYS A 223 -17.61 -21.24 -9.81
CA LYS A 223 -18.13 -21.55 -8.48
C LYS A 223 -17.59 -20.54 -7.47
N ALA A 224 -18.51 -19.84 -6.82
CA ALA A 224 -18.17 -18.95 -5.71
C ALA A 224 -17.57 -19.72 -4.53
N GLU A 225 -16.63 -19.07 -3.83
CA GLU A 225 -15.94 -19.61 -2.67
C GLU A 225 -16.26 -18.77 -1.44
N TYR A 226 -16.57 -19.42 -0.31
CA TYR A 226 -16.80 -18.74 0.96
C TYR A 226 -15.53 -18.76 1.79
N VAL A 227 -15.24 -17.64 2.43
CA VAL A 227 -14.09 -17.49 3.33
C VAL A 227 -14.53 -16.77 4.60
N GLU A 228 -14.03 -17.21 5.74
CA GLU A 228 -14.26 -16.59 7.04
C GLU A 228 -12.97 -15.97 7.56
N LEU A 229 -13.01 -14.68 7.90
CA LEU A 229 -11.87 -13.94 8.47
C LEU A 229 -12.20 -13.59 9.92
N THR A 230 -11.33 -13.99 10.84
CA THR A 230 -11.45 -13.68 12.27
C THR A 230 -10.64 -12.43 12.60
N PHE A 231 -11.27 -11.49 13.29
CA PHE A 231 -10.66 -10.23 13.71
C PHE A 231 -10.50 -10.17 15.23
N ALA A 232 -9.40 -9.58 15.66
CA ALA A 232 -9.16 -9.14 17.03
C ALA A 232 -8.57 -7.73 17.00
N GLU A 233 -9.21 -6.78 17.68
CA GLU A 233 -8.77 -5.38 17.77
C GLU A 233 -8.43 -4.74 16.41
N GLY A 234 -9.26 -5.01 15.39
CA GLY A 234 -9.10 -4.50 14.04
C GLY A 234 -8.15 -5.30 13.14
N ASN A 235 -7.42 -6.27 13.68
CA ASN A 235 -6.47 -7.09 12.93
C ASN A 235 -7.04 -8.46 12.59
N CYS A 236 -6.83 -8.93 11.36
CA CYS A 236 -7.18 -10.31 10.99
C CYS A 236 -6.18 -11.27 11.61
N THR A 237 -6.65 -12.30 12.31
CA THR A 237 -5.84 -13.26 13.07
C THR A 237 -6.03 -14.70 12.63
N ALA A 238 -7.09 -15.00 11.89
CA ALA A 238 -7.35 -16.34 11.37
C ALA A 238 -8.18 -16.30 10.08
N ILE A 239 -7.97 -17.29 9.22
CA ILE A 239 -8.77 -17.54 8.02
C ILE A 239 -9.34 -18.96 8.08
N ASN A 240 -10.65 -19.11 7.88
CA ASN A 240 -11.37 -20.39 7.96
C ASN A 240 -11.06 -21.16 9.26
N GLY A 241 -10.95 -20.45 10.38
CA GLY A 241 -10.65 -21.01 11.70
C GLY A 241 -9.19 -21.41 11.95
N LYS A 242 -8.29 -21.24 10.98
CA LYS A 242 -6.85 -21.45 11.16
C LYS A 242 -6.18 -20.13 11.57
N GLU A 243 -5.55 -20.09 12.74
CA GLU A 243 -4.71 -18.97 13.18
C GLU A 243 -3.51 -18.78 12.25
N LEU A 244 -3.21 -17.53 11.93
CA LEU A 244 -2.18 -17.14 10.97
C LEU A 244 -1.46 -15.89 11.46
N SER A 245 -0.18 -15.76 11.14
CA SER A 245 0.54 -14.50 11.27
C SER A 245 0.01 -13.45 10.27
N PRO A 246 0.29 -12.15 10.47
CA PRO A 246 -0.09 -11.12 9.51
C PRO A 246 0.42 -11.39 8.09
N LEU A 247 1.66 -11.91 7.96
CA LEU A 247 2.22 -12.33 6.68
C LEU A 247 1.41 -13.48 6.06
N GLU A 248 1.15 -14.54 6.82
CA GLU A 248 0.40 -15.70 6.34
C GLU A 248 -1.04 -15.34 5.94
N VAL A 249 -1.67 -14.39 6.63
CA VAL A 249 -2.97 -13.81 6.22
C VAL A 249 -2.85 -13.16 4.84
N MET A 250 -1.86 -12.30 4.64
CA MET A 250 -1.69 -11.62 3.35
C MET A 250 -1.42 -12.60 2.22
N ASP A 251 -0.54 -13.58 2.41
CA ASP A 251 -0.26 -14.61 1.41
C ASP A 251 -1.50 -15.45 1.07
N THR A 252 -2.24 -15.90 2.08
CA THR A 252 -3.47 -16.69 1.89
C THR A 252 -4.54 -15.89 1.15
N LEU A 253 -4.74 -14.62 1.51
CA LEU A 253 -5.72 -13.76 0.85
C LEU A 253 -5.29 -13.36 -0.56
N ASN A 254 -3.99 -13.20 -0.82
CA ASN A 254 -3.47 -12.97 -2.16
C ASN A 254 -3.71 -14.17 -3.08
N GLU A 255 -3.50 -15.40 -2.59
CA GLU A 255 -3.80 -16.61 -3.36
C GLU A 255 -5.30 -16.71 -3.68
N LEU A 256 -6.16 -16.52 -2.67
CA LEU A 256 -7.61 -16.56 -2.85
C LEU A 256 -8.10 -15.44 -3.79
N GLY A 257 -7.65 -14.21 -3.56
CA GLY A 257 -8.04 -13.06 -4.38
C GLY A 257 -7.54 -13.20 -5.81
N GLY A 258 -6.31 -13.66 -5.99
CA GLY A 258 -5.70 -13.92 -7.28
C GLY A 258 -6.47 -14.95 -8.09
N LYS A 259 -6.81 -16.09 -7.46
CA LYS A 259 -7.65 -17.15 -8.06
C LYS A 259 -9.01 -16.65 -8.51
N HIS A 260 -9.62 -15.73 -7.78
CA HIS A 260 -10.95 -15.19 -8.08
C HIS A 260 -10.93 -13.89 -8.89
N GLY A 261 -9.77 -13.42 -9.36
CA GLY A 261 -9.64 -12.20 -10.18
C GLY A 261 -9.94 -10.89 -9.44
N ILE A 262 -9.78 -10.88 -8.11
CA ILE A 262 -10.15 -9.76 -7.25
C ILE A 262 -9.02 -8.71 -7.20
N GLY A 263 -9.41 -7.44 -7.10
CA GLY A 263 -8.50 -6.35 -6.72
C GLY A 263 -7.74 -5.70 -7.87
N ARG A 264 -8.21 -5.85 -9.11
CA ARG A 264 -7.73 -5.08 -10.26
C ARG A 264 -8.34 -3.67 -10.25
N VAL A 265 -7.50 -2.64 -10.31
CA VAL A 265 -7.90 -1.23 -10.38
C VAL A 265 -7.13 -0.55 -11.51
N ASP A 266 -7.80 0.28 -12.29
CA ASP A 266 -7.21 1.14 -13.31
C ASP A 266 -7.72 2.56 -13.07
N MET A 267 -6.80 3.50 -12.83
CA MET A 267 -7.16 4.85 -12.43
C MET A 267 -6.19 5.91 -12.96
N VAL A 268 -6.71 7.12 -13.09
CA VAL A 268 -5.90 8.33 -13.23
C VAL A 268 -5.83 9.04 -11.89
N GLU A 269 -4.66 9.01 -11.27
CA GLU A 269 -4.41 9.56 -9.94
C GLU A 269 -3.73 10.94 -9.99
N ASN A 270 -3.81 11.68 -8.89
CA ASN A 270 -3.10 12.94 -8.71
C ASN A 270 -1.82 12.71 -7.90
N ARG A 271 -0.65 12.83 -8.54
CA ARG A 271 0.65 12.75 -7.84
C ARG A 271 0.86 13.97 -6.97
N PHE A 272 1.59 13.77 -5.87
CA PHE A 272 1.91 14.86 -4.94
C PHE A 272 2.71 15.98 -5.60
N VAL A 273 3.53 15.63 -6.59
CA VAL A 273 4.33 16.56 -7.39
C VAL A 273 3.54 17.35 -8.45
N GLY A 274 2.20 17.30 -8.41
CA GLY A 274 1.31 18.18 -9.17
C GLY A 274 0.92 17.69 -10.57
N MET A 275 1.30 16.47 -10.96
CA MET A 275 0.93 15.87 -12.24
C MET A 275 -0.08 14.73 -12.06
N LYS A 276 -0.90 14.51 -13.09
CA LYS A 276 -1.69 13.29 -13.19
C LYS A 276 -0.84 12.14 -13.72
N SER A 277 -1.16 10.93 -13.27
CA SER A 277 -0.56 9.69 -13.76
C SER A 277 -1.66 8.66 -13.91
N ARG A 278 -1.56 7.79 -14.91
CA ARG A 278 -2.39 6.58 -14.97
C ARG A 278 -1.60 5.42 -14.37
N GLY A 279 -2.27 4.64 -13.53
CA GLY A 279 -1.70 3.45 -12.91
C GLY A 279 -2.72 2.32 -12.90
N VAL A 280 -2.24 1.12 -13.20
CA VAL A 280 -3.01 -0.12 -13.07
C VAL A 280 -2.45 -0.90 -11.89
N TYR A 281 -3.31 -1.49 -11.07
CA TYR A 281 -2.95 -2.10 -9.79
C TYR A 281 -3.61 -3.46 -9.64
N GLU A 282 -2.91 -4.42 -9.04
CA GLU A 282 -3.49 -5.64 -8.49
C GLU A 282 -3.25 -5.67 -6.97
N THR A 283 -4.31 -5.62 -6.17
CA THR A 283 -4.25 -5.68 -4.70
C THR A 283 -5.18 -6.78 -4.15
N PRO A 284 -5.01 -8.06 -4.55
CA PRO A 284 -6.02 -9.10 -4.35
C PRO A 284 -6.35 -9.34 -2.88
N GLY A 285 -5.34 -9.67 -2.06
CA GLY A 285 -5.55 -9.93 -0.63
C GLY A 285 -5.94 -8.68 0.13
N GLY A 286 -5.36 -7.53 -0.25
CA GLY A 286 -5.72 -6.24 0.34
C GLY A 286 -7.18 -5.86 0.11
N THR A 287 -7.75 -6.09 -1.08
CA THR A 287 -9.17 -5.84 -1.38
C THR A 287 -10.10 -6.71 -0.54
N ILE A 288 -9.77 -7.99 -0.34
CA ILE A 288 -10.55 -8.89 0.52
C ILE A 288 -10.47 -8.43 1.98
N LEU A 289 -9.26 -8.17 2.48
CA LEU A 289 -9.02 -7.75 3.86
C LEU A 289 -9.72 -6.43 4.18
N PHE A 290 -9.61 -5.43 3.29
CA PHE A 290 -10.29 -4.14 3.43
C PHE A 290 -11.81 -4.31 3.50
N THR A 291 -12.39 -5.12 2.62
CA THR A 291 -13.85 -5.37 2.60
C THR A 291 -14.31 -6.08 3.88
N ALA A 292 -13.55 -7.07 4.35
CA ALA A 292 -13.86 -7.79 5.58
C ALA A 292 -13.78 -6.86 6.80
N HIS A 293 -12.71 -6.07 6.90
CA HIS A 293 -12.48 -5.12 7.99
C HIS A 293 -13.63 -4.11 8.11
N ARG A 294 -14.01 -3.44 7.00
CA ARG A 294 -15.16 -2.52 6.97
C ARG A 294 -16.46 -3.17 7.42
N LYS A 295 -16.69 -4.43 7.06
CA LYS A 295 -17.86 -5.19 7.49
C LYS A 295 -17.81 -5.53 8.98
N MET A 296 -16.63 -5.81 9.54
CA MET A 296 -16.47 -6.02 10.98
C MET A 296 -16.79 -4.76 11.77
N GLU A 297 -16.26 -3.61 11.34
CA GLU A 297 -16.52 -2.31 11.96
C GLU A 297 -18.02 -1.98 11.98
N SER A 298 -18.76 -2.29 10.91
CA SER A 298 -20.20 -2.01 10.85
C SER A 298 -21.04 -2.68 11.94
N LEU A 299 -20.52 -3.76 12.55
CA LEU A 299 -21.20 -4.48 13.63
C LEU A 299 -20.74 -4.01 15.02
N THR A 300 -19.51 -3.51 15.14
CA THR A 300 -18.80 -3.40 16.43
C THR A 300 -18.34 -1.99 16.79
N MET A 301 -18.33 -1.07 15.83
CA MET A 301 -17.95 0.32 16.06
C MET A 301 -19.20 1.18 16.25
N ASP A 302 -19.17 2.05 17.25
CA ASP A 302 -20.21 3.06 17.47
C ASP A 302 -20.40 3.96 16.24
N ARG A 303 -21.64 4.40 16.00
CA ARG A 303 -22.01 5.20 14.83
C ARG A 303 -21.21 6.51 14.74
N GLU A 304 -21.10 7.27 15.82
CA GLU A 304 -20.43 8.57 15.79
C GLU A 304 -18.91 8.41 15.73
N VAL A 305 -18.35 7.37 16.37
CA VAL A 305 -16.93 7.01 16.23
C VAL A 305 -16.62 6.65 14.78
N MET A 306 -17.46 5.83 14.13
CA MET A 306 -17.31 5.47 12.72
C MET A 306 -17.36 6.70 11.82
N HIS A 307 -18.36 7.58 11.99
CA HIS A 307 -18.46 8.79 11.18
C HIS A 307 -17.28 9.75 11.40
N LEU A 308 -16.79 9.89 12.63
CA LEU A 308 -15.61 10.69 12.93
C LEU A 308 -14.36 10.10 12.25
N ARG A 309 -14.09 8.80 12.40
CA ARG A 309 -12.97 8.13 11.74
C ARG A 309 -13.09 8.25 10.21
N ASP A 310 -14.26 8.00 9.65
CA ASP A 310 -14.51 8.06 8.21
C ASP A 310 -14.26 9.47 7.65
N SER A 311 -14.57 10.53 8.41
CA SER A 311 -14.26 11.92 8.02
C SER A 311 -12.74 12.21 7.87
N LEU A 312 -11.88 11.35 8.43
CA LEU A 312 -10.42 11.50 8.44
C LEU A 312 -9.72 10.55 7.45
N ILE A 313 -10.44 9.61 6.83
CA ILE A 313 -9.88 8.63 5.86
C ILE A 313 -9.10 9.34 4.75
N ALA A 314 -9.69 10.37 4.14
CA ALA A 314 -9.07 11.09 3.03
C ALA A 314 -7.75 11.74 3.47
N LYS A 315 -7.72 12.33 4.68
CA LYS A 315 -6.51 12.96 5.21
C LYS A 315 -5.43 11.92 5.54
N TYR A 316 -5.80 10.80 6.18
CA TYR A 316 -4.86 9.73 6.47
C TYR A 316 -4.26 9.15 5.18
N SER A 317 -5.10 8.84 4.20
CA SER A 317 -4.70 8.31 2.89
C SER A 317 -3.75 9.26 2.16
N GLN A 318 -4.05 10.57 2.18
CA GLN A 318 -3.17 11.61 1.61
C GLN A 318 -1.80 11.63 2.30
N LEU A 319 -1.73 11.52 3.63
CA LEU A 319 -0.46 11.55 4.36
C LEU A 319 0.43 10.35 3.97
N VAL A 320 -0.15 9.14 3.90
CA VAL A 320 0.58 7.95 3.44
C VAL A 320 1.04 8.13 2.00
N TYR A 321 0.12 8.52 1.10
CA TYR A 321 0.42 8.72 -0.32
C TYR A 321 1.56 9.71 -0.55
N ASN A 322 1.58 10.82 0.20
CA ASN A 322 2.55 11.90 0.09
C ASN A 322 3.87 11.62 0.84
N GLY A 323 4.03 10.48 1.53
CA GLY A 323 5.26 10.13 2.22
C GLY A 323 5.40 10.63 3.66
N PHE A 324 4.31 11.13 4.25
CA PHE A 324 4.26 11.62 5.64
C PHE A 324 3.96 10.49 6.64
N TRP A 325 4.46 9.27 6.41
CA TRP A 325 4.25 8.16 7.33
C TRP A 325 4.86 8.42 8.71
N PHE A 326 5.97 9.15 8.84
CA PHE A 326 6.54 9.47 10.16
C PHE A 326 6.13 10.85 10.70
N ALA A 327 5.13 11.49 10.09
CA ALA A 327 4.70 12.84 10.48
C ALA A 327 3.85 12.84 11.77
N PRO A 328 3.94 13.92 12.58
CA PRO A 328 3.23 14.01 13.86
C PRO A 328 1.70 13.99 13.70
N GLU A 329 1.14 14.62 12.67
CA GLU A 329 -0.29 14.58 12.40
C GLU A 329 -0.78 13.18 12.03
N ARG A 330 0.04 12.37 11.36
CA ARG A 330 -0.29 10.97 11.05
C ARG A 330 -0.24 10.12 12.33
N LEU A 331 0.73 10.35 13.22
CA LEU A 331 0.78 9.73 14.56
C LEU A 331 -0.46 10.05 15.40
N ALA A 332 -0.88 11.32 15.42
CA ALA A 332 -2.09 11.74 16.13
C ALA A 332 -3.35 11.07 15.59
N LEU A 333 -3.49 10.98 14.26
CA LEU A 333 -4.61 10.26 13.63
C LEU A 333 -4.57 8.76 13.94
N GLN A 334 -3.39 8.14 13.93
CA GLN A 334 -3.26 6.72 14.26
C GLN A 334 -3.69 6.43 15.71
N ALA A 335 -3.45 7.33 16.66
CA ALA A 335 -3.93 7.14 18.04
C ALA A 335 -5.47 7.10 18.12
N LEU A 336 -6.16 7.98 17.38
CA LEU A 336 -7.62 7.92 17.25
C LEU A 336 -8.08 6.61 16.59
N VAL A 337 -7.40 6.21 15.50
CA VAL A 337 -7.70 4.96 14.80
C VAL A 337 -7.54 3.78 15.74
N THR A 338 -6.41 3.65 16.43
CA THR A 338 -6.17 2.56 17.39
C THR A 338 -7.24 2.50 18.48
N GLU A 339 -7.68 3.65 19.03
CA GLU A 339 -8.80 3.66 19.98
C GLU A 339 -10.11 3.15 19.36
N SER A 340 -10.41 3.53 18.11
CA SER A 340 -11.61 3.07 17.40
C SER A 340 -11.64 1.56 17.18
N GLN A 341 -10.48 0.88 17.15
CA GLN A 341 -10.37 -0.54 16.80
C GLN A 341 -10.54 -1.49 17.99
N ARG A 342 -10.57 -1.00 19.24
CA ARG A 342 -10.56 -1.83 20.46
C ARG A 342 -11.63 -2.93 20.50
N ASN A 343 -12.81 -2.67 19.94
CA ASN A 343 -13.92 -3.63 19.90
C ASN A 343 -14.12 -4.28 18.54
N VAL A 344 -13.29 -3.98 17.54
CA VAL A 344 -13.40 -4.52 16.17
C VAL A 344 -12.89 -5.96 16.17
N SER A 345 -13.70 -6.86 16.73
CA SER A 345 -13.39 -8.27 16.95
C SER A 345 -14.58 -9.15 16.62
N GLY A 346 -14.35 -10.31 16.01
CA GLY A 346 -15.42 -11.20 15.56
C GLY A 346 -15.04 -11.99 14.31
N VAL A 347 -16.04 -12.49 13.59
CA VAL A 347 -15.83 -13.26 12.35
C VAL A 347 -16.67 -12.67 11.25
N VAL A 348 -16.03 -12.42 10.10
CA VAL A 348 -16.67 -11.95 8.87
C VAL A 348 -16.63 -13.06 7.85
N ARG A 349 -17.80 -13.43 7.32
CA ARG A 349 -17.92 -14.36 6.19
C ARG A 349 -18.11 -13.59 4.90
N LEU A 350 -17.26 -13.87 3.91
CA LEU A 350 -17.31 -13.32 2.57
C LEU A 350 -17.58 -14.41 1.53
N LYS A 351 -18.13 -14.01 0.39
CA LYS A 351 -18.30 -14.82 -0.81
C LYS A 351 -17.45 -14.17 -1.91
N LEU A 352 -16.44 -14.90 -2.38
CA LEU A 352 -15.53 -14.51 -3.46
C LEU A 352 -16.05 -15.07 -4.78
N TYR A 353 -16.19 -14.21 -5.79
CA TYR A 353 -16.72 -14.63 -7.08
C TYR A 353 -16.37 -13.65 -8.20
N LYS A 354 -15.63 -14.11 -9.21
CA LYS A 354 -15.35 -13.41 -10.48
C LYS A 354 -15.11 -11.90 -10.31
N GLY A 355 -14.02 -11.57 -9.63
CA GLY A 355 -13.57 -10.21 -9.36
C GLY A 355 -14.28 -9.51 -8.21
N ASN A 356 -15.27 -10.14 -7.57
CA ASN A 356 -16.10 -9.53 -6.54
C ASN A 356 -15.88 -10.13 -5.15
N VAL A 357 -16.02 -9.27 -4.13
CA VAL A 357 -16.01 -9.62 -2.71
C VAL A 357 -17.37 -9.25 -2.12
N ILE A 358 -18.18 -10.26 -1.81
CA ILE A 358 -19.57 -10.07 -1.37
C ILE A 358 -19.69 -10.42 0.11
N GLY A 359 -20.21 -9.50 0.93
CA GLY A 359 -20.50 -9.78 2.34
C GLY A 359 -21.56 -10.87 2.52
N ALA A 360 -21.24 -11.95 3.23
CA ALA A 360 -22.12 -13.12 3.41
C ALA A 360 -22.47 -13.43 4.88
N GLY A 361 -21.91 -12.69 5.82
CA GLY A 361 -22.25 -12.78 7.24
C GLY A 361 -21.24 -12.01 8.09
N VAL A 362 -21.65 -11.64 9.30
CA VAL A 362 -20.77 -11.08 10.32
C VAL A 362 -21.34 -11.44 11.69
N GLN A 363 -20.47 -11.82 12.62
CA GLN A 363 -20.83 -12.13 14.00
C GLN A 363 -19.74 -11.65 14.95
N SER A 364 -20.12 -11.24 16.15
CA SER A 364 -19.18 -10.77 17.17
C SER A 364 -19.76 -10.97 18.58
N PRO A 365 -18.93 -11.36 19.57
CA PRO A 365 -19.33 -11.37 20.97
C PRO A 365 -19.55 -9.94 21.54
N VAL A 366 -19.04 -8.91 20.86
CA VAL A 366 -19.16 -7.49 21.24
C VAL A 366 -19.98 -6.71 20.19
N SER A 367 -20.95 -7.37 19.58
CA SER A 367 -21.88 -6.76 18.62
C SER A 367 -22.68 -5.61 19.25
N LEU A 368 -22.73 -4.47 18.56
CA LEU A 368 -23.64 -3.36 18.89
C LEU A 368 -25.01 -3.52 18.24
N TYR A 369 -25.17 -4.48 17.32
CA TYR A 369 -26.47 -4.83 16.76
C TYR A 369 -27.26 -5.68 17.77
N ASN A 370 -28.47 -5.23 18.08
CA ASN A 370 -29.42 -5.94 18.92
C ASN A 370 -30.72 -6.20 18.10
N PRO A 371 -31.05 -7.47 17.79
CA PRO A 371 -32.27 -7.82 17.07
C PRO A 371 -33.55 -7.34 17.75
N ASP A 372 -33.61 -7.33 19.09
CA ASP A 372 -34.79 -6.92 19.83
C ASP A 372 -35.08 -5.42 19.69
N ILE A 373 -34.03 -4.59 19.52
CA ILE A 373 -34.17 -3.15 19.25
C ILE A 373 -34.54 -2.91 17.78
N ALA A 374 -33.97 -3.69 16.87
CA ALA A 374 -34.08 -3.46 15.42
C ALA A 374 -35.31 -4.11 14.76
N THR A 375 -35.96 -5.05 15.44
CA THR A 375 -37.08 -5.81 14.88
C THR A 375 -38.25 -4.90 14.50
N MET A 376 -38.87 -5.20 13.36
CA MET A 376 -40.11 -4.55 12.90
C MET A 376 -41.36 -5.35 13.30
N GLU A 377 -41.16 -6.55 13.84
CA GLU A 377 -42.22 -7.40 14.37
C GLU A 377 -42.60 -6.98 15.80
N ALA A 378 -43.58 -7.66 16.39
CA ALA A 378 -43.89 -7.46 17.80
C ALA A 378 -42.65 -7.70 18.67
N ASP A 379 -42.24 -6.68 19.41
CA ASP A 379 -41.12 -6.74 20.36
C ASP A 379 -41.67 -7.06 21.78
N PRO A 380 -41.56 -8.32 22.24
CA PRO A 380 -41.99 -8.68 23.59
C PRO A 380 -41.06 -8.12 24.68
N SER A 381 -39.83 -7.75 24.32
CA SER A 381 -38.84 -7.21 25.26
C SER A 381 -39.05 -5.72 25.56
N LYS A 382 -39.78 -5.01 24.69
CA LYS A 382 -39.97 -3.55 24.73
C LYS A 382 -38.64 -2.80 24.80
N ALA A 383 -37.65 -3.27 24.05
CA ALA A 383 -36.31 -2.70 24.00
C ALA A 383 -36.27 -1.32 23.32
N TYR A 384 -37.29 -0.93 22.54
CA TYR A 384 -37.39 0.37 21.91
C TYR A 384 -38.76 1.03 22.11
N ASP A 385 -38.80 2.25 22.66
CA ASP A 385 -40.02 3.06 22.76
C ASP A 385 -40.22 3.90 21.50
N GLN A 386 -41.17 3.50 20.65
CA GLN A 386 -41.50 4.22 19.42
C GLN A 386 -42.09 5.63 19.68
N GLY A 387 -42.64 5.89 20.87
CA GLY A 387 -43.20 7.19 21.25
C GLY A 387 -42.15 8.30 21.26
N ASP A 388 -40.91 7.99 21.65
CA ASP A 388 -39.80 8.94 21.74
C ASP A 388 -39.43 9.56 20.38
N ALA A 389 -39.64 8.81 19.28
CA ALA A 389 -39.34 9.27 17.93
C ALA A 389 -40.07 10.58 17.58
N THR A 390 -41.28 10.81 18.11
CA THR A 390 -42.04 12.04 17.87
C THR A 390 -41.30 13.26 18.43
N GLY A 391 -40.80 13.17 19.66
CA GLY A 391 -40.03 14.25 20.29
C GLY A 391 -38.68 14.45 19.58
N PHE A 392 -37.97 13.35 19.31
CA PHE A 392 -36.68 13.36 18.62
C PHE A 392 -36.75 14.07 17.26
N ILE A 393 -37.74 13.73 16.42
CA ILE A 393 -37.94 14.35 15.10
C ILE A 393 -38.28 15.83 15.25
N ARG A 394 -39.19 16.18 16.18
CA ARG A 394 -39.59 17.58 16.40
C ARG A 394 -38.40 18.45 16.75
N LEU A 395 -37.52 17.98 17.62
CA LEU A 395 -36.33 18.71 18.06
C LEU A 395 -35.30 18.86 16.92
N ASN A 396 -34.97 17.79 16.20
CA ASN A 396 -34.04 17.86 15.06
C ASN A 396 -34.56 18.73 13.91
N ALA A 397 -35.88 18.73 13.68
CA ALA A 397 -36.50 19.52 12.62
C ALA A 397 -36.54 21.03 12.90
N LEU A 398 -36.31 21.48 14.15
CA LEU A 398 -36.40 22.90 14.52
C LEU A 398 -35.57 23.80 13.59
N ARG A 399 -34.28 23.46 13.39
CA ARG A 399 -33.38 24.25 12.53
C ARG A 399 -33.84 24.28 11.07
N LEU A 400 -34.43 23.19 10.58
CA LEU A 400 -34.89 23.08 9.20
C LEU A 400 -36.14 23.94 8.95
N LYS A 401 -37.08 23.91 9.90
CA LYS A 401 -38.30 24.74 9.84
C LYS A 401 -37.98 26.22 9.83
N VAL A 402 -37.03 26.66 10.66
CA VAL A 402 -36.59 28.06 10.70
C VAL A 402 -35.96 28.47 9.38
N SER A 403 -35.04 27.67 8.83
CA SER A 403 -34.41 27.97 7.54
C SER A 403 -35.44 28.07 6.41
N SER A 404 -36.39 27.14 6.34
CA SER A 404 -37.45 27.15 5.32
C SER A 404 -38.35 28.40 5.44
N ALA A 405 -38.66 28.84 6.66
CA ALA A 405 -39.49 30.02 6.88
C ALA A 405 -38.81 31.33 6.44
N VAL A 406 -37.47 31.38 6.39
CA VAL A 406 -36.72 32.52 5.87
C VAL A 406 -36.66 32.48 4.34
N SER A 407 -36.41 31.31 3.73
CA SER A 407 -36.31 31.17 2.26
C SER A 407 -37.64 31.35 1.52
N ASN A 408 -38.78 31.20 2.21
CA ASN A 408 -40.13 31.35 1.65
C ASN A 408 -40.74 32.75 1.89
N LYS A 409 -39.97 33.69 2.44
CA LYS A 409 -40.31 35.12 2.48
C LYS A 409 -39.55 35.83 1.37
#